data_AF-A0AAW4AVA2-F1
#
_entry.id   AF-A0AAW4AVA2-F1
#
_cell.length_a   1.000
_cell.length_b   1.000
_cell.length_c   1.000
_cell.angle_alpha   90.00
_cell.angle_beta   90.00
_cell.angle_gamma   90.00
#
_symmetry.space_group_name_H-M   'P 1'
#
loop_
_entity.id
_entity.type
_entity.pdbx_description
1 polymer ?
#
loop_
_entity_poly.entity_id
_entity_poly.type
_entity_poly.pdbx_seq_one_letter_code
_entity_poly.pdbx_strand_id
1 'polypeptide(L)'
;MTTKISYLTLLALLCSPLTSAQTENSNAEQPSSHVTCRAHNLTLNLTTDQYASETSWEIKNSLSQVIYAGNNYSDSTSYSQEICLSDGEYQFTIHDSYGDGICCGSGNGLYSLAKGSEILASGGEFQYNQSNSLLLGESTPPANHDYYQAAIGKTGFELKTALYNIIKNHNSRGYSAIWTLLQNADIDNYYENDGSMLDIYSEKPDNNDSVSFTKVSDQCGQYRREGDCYNREHSFPKSWFGGSVEPMNSDGHHLFATDGFVNAKRSNWPFGEVGHITYTSSNGSKLGSASNTLGYNGTVFEPIDEFKGDLARAYFYMATRYENRIGSWQGNTDNADAILDGTSTVVFEAWALAMLKRWHQEDPVSAKERQRNDAVYQFQGNRNPYIDHPEYVSQIWGY
;
A
#
# COMPACT_ATOMS: atom_id res chain seq x y z
N MET A 1 -9.82 0.11 65.08
CA MET A 1 -10.72 -0.89 65.68
C MET A 1 -11.27 -1.72 64.52
N THR A 2 -10.66 -2.85 64.15
CA THR A 2 -11.05 -4.23 64.56
C THR A 2 -12.59 -4.41 64.50
N THR A 3 -13.18 -5.34 63.74
CA THR A 3 -12.97 -6.80 63.85
C THR A 3 -13.61 -7.55 62.66
N LYS A 4 -12.97 -8.66 62.24
CA LYS A 4 -13.49 -9.74 61.38
C LYS A 4 -14.67 -10.48 62.03
N ILE A 5 -15.56 -11.08 61.23
CA ILE A 5 -16.24 -12.33 61.58
C ILE A 5 -16.32 -13.25 60.34
N SER A 6 -15.69 -14.43 60.45
CA SER A 6 -15.90 -15.66 59.66
C SER A 6 -16.70 -16.66 60.51
N TYR A 7 -17.48 -17.56 59.89
CA TYR A 7 -17.73 -18.99 60.23
C TYR A 7 -18.66 -19.52 59.10
N LEU A 8 -18.32 -20.45 58.18
CA LEU A 8 -17.87 -21.85 58.19
C LEU A 8 -18.87 -22.89 58.73
N THR A 9 -19.34 -23.79 57.85
CA THR A 9 -19.59 -25.28 57.94
C THR A 9 -20.86 -25.69 57.14
N LEU A 10 -20.85 -26.52 56.08
CA LEU A 10 -20.38 -27.89 55.77
C LEU A 10 -21.52 -28.94 55.88
N LEU A 11 -21.85 -29.63 54.77
CA LEU A 11 -22.27 -31.04 54.59
C LEU A 11 -22.81 -31.19 53.13
N ALA A 12 -22.62 -32.24 52.34
CA ALA A 12 -21.99 -33.55 52.49
C ALA A 12 -21.66 -34.13 51.09
N LEU A 13 -20.69 -35.06 51.07
CA LEU A 13 -20.23 -35.92 49.96
C LEU A 13 -21.30 -36.92 49.46
N LEU A 14 -21.10 -37.42 48.22
CA LEU A 14 -20.99 -38.84 47.78
C LEU A 14 -21.17 -38.89 46.23
N CYS A 15 -20.13 -39.02 45.39
CA CYS A 15 -19.34 -40.19 44.96
C CYS A 15 -20.06 -41.20 44.02
N SER A 16 -19.80 -41.04 42.70
CA SER A 16 -19.44 -42.07 41.67
C SER A 16 -20.47 -43.16 41.25
N PRO A 17 -20.43 -43.74 40.01
CA PRO A 17 -19.20 -44.14 39.29
C PRO A 17 -19.12 -43.91 37.76
N LEU A 18 -17.89 -44.01 37.26
CA LEU A 18 -17.49 -44.22 35.86
C LEU A 18 -17.73 -45.67 35.43
N THR A 19 -18.12 -45.87 34.17
CA THR A 19 -17.90 -47.10 33.37
C THR A 19 -18.00 -46.68 31.89
N SER A 20 -16.88 -46.68 31.16
CA SER A 20 -16.39 -47.75 30.26
C SER A 20 -16.73 -47.46 28.80
N ALA A 21 -15.69 -47.47 27.96
CA ALA A 21 -15.65 -47.13 26.55
C ALA A 21 -16.47 -48.07 25.65
N GLN A 22 -16.94 -47.52 24.51
CA GLN A 22 -16.75 -48.11 23.18
C GLN A 22 -17.03 -47.08 22.07
N THR A 23 -16.30 -47.29 20.99
CA THR A 23 -16.06 -46.52 19.76
C THR A 23 -17.26 -46.39 18.82
N GLU A 24 -17.38 -45.26 18.10
CA GLU A 24 -17.75 -45.24 16.68
C GLU A 24 -17.42 -43.90 15.97
N ASN A 25 -16.78 -44.05 14.80
CA ASN A 25 -16.44 -43.14 13.68
C ASN A 25 -17.24 -41.82 13.55
N SER A 26 -16.58 -40.66 13.48
CA SER A 26 -15.94 -40.03 12.30
C SER A 26 -16.90 -39.36 11.31
N ASN A 27 -17.08 -38.04 11.47
CA ASN A 27 -16.92 -37.03 10.41
C ASN A 27 -17.32 -35.65 10.96
N ALA A 28 -16.37 -35.01 11.64
CA ALA A 28 -16.36 -33.56 11.76
C ALA A 28 -15.16 -33.09 10.95
N GLU A 29 -15.43 -32.72 9.71
CA GLU A 29 -14.46 -32.07 8.83
C GLU A 29 -14.05 -30.75 9.50
N GLN A 30 -12.82 -30.68 9.99
CA GLN A 30 -12.24 -29.44 10.48
C GLN A 30 -12.15 -28.46 9.29
N PRO A 31 -12.53 -27.18 9.47
CA PRO A 31 -12.28 -26.19 8.44
C PRO A 31 -10.75 -25.98 8.33
N SER A 32 -10.18 -26.50 7.24
CA SER A 32 -8.84 -26.15 6.79
C SER A 32 -8.84 -24.66 6.46
N SER A 33 -8.27 -23.84 7.34
CA SER A 33 -7.94 -22.45 7.03
C SER A 33 -6.70 -22.44 6.14
N HIS A 34 -6.88 -22.73 4.86
CA HIS A 34 -5.89 -22.33 3.85
C HIS A 34 -5.88 -20.80 3.84
N VAL A 35 -4.90 -20.22 4.54
CA VAL A 35 -4.52 -18.83 4.36
C VAL A 35 -3.94 -18.74 2.96
N THR A 36 -4.76 -18.40 1.98
CA THR A 36 -4.30 -18.15 0.62
C THR A 36 -3.40 -16.93 0.65
N CYS A 37 -2.12 -17.15 0.37
CA CYS A 37 -1.17 -16.06 0.17
C CYS A 37 -1.63 -15.21 -1.03
N ARG A 38 -1.97 -13.94 -0.78
CA ARG A 38 -2.43 -12.98 -1.80
C ARG A 38 -1.27 -12.25 -2.51
N ALA A 39 -0.04 -12.73 -2.33
CA ALA A 39 1.19 -12.12 -2.85
C ALA A 39 2.14 -13.21 -3.41
N HIS A 40 3.44 -13.18 -3.08
CA HIS A 40 4.38 -14.24 -3.44
C HIS A 40 4.40 -15.33 -2.36
N ASN A 41 3.95 -16.52 -2.73
CA ASN A 41 4.09 -17.70 -1.86
C ASN A 41 5.45 -18.35 -2.09
N LEU A 42 6.27 -18.36 -1.04
CA LEU A 42 7.59 -18.99 -1.00
C LEU A 42 7.53 -20.23 -0.11
N THR A 43 8.37 -21.21 -0.40
CA THR A 43 8.56 -22.38 0.44
C THR A 43 10.01 -22.44 0.89
N LEU A 44 10.23 -22.38 2.20
CA LEU A 44 11.52 -22.69 2.82
C LEU A 44 11.54 -24.15 3.24
N ASN A 45 12.42 -24.94 2.64
CA ASN A 45 12.75 -26.28 3.10
C ASN A 45 14.10 -26.24 3.81
N LEU A 46 14.17 -26.79 5.02
CA LEU A 46 15.38 -26.85 5.83
C LEU A 46 15.54 -28.28 6.33
N THR A 47 16.68 -28.90 6.07
CA THR A 47 17.12 -30.13 6.71
C THR A 47 18.29 -29.77 7.61
N THR A 48 18.16 -30.05 8.90
CA THR A 48 19.23 -29.81 9.87
C THR A 48 20.25 -30.95 9.88
N ASP A 49 21.44 -30.67 10.39
CA ASP A 49 22.48 -31.68 10.62
C ASP A 49 22.39 -32.26 12.05
N GLN A 50 23.46 -32.84 12.59
CA GLN A 50 23.42 -33.44 13.93
C GLN A 50 23.43 -32.40 15.07
N TYR A 51 23.51 -31.10 14.79
CA TYR A 51 23.58 -30.02 15.79
C TYR A 51 22.56 -28.90 15.48
N ALA A 52 21.29 -29.28 15.35
CA ALA A 52 20.22 -28.38 14.91
C ALA A 52 19.95 -27.20 15.86
N SER A 53 20.35 -27.30 17.13
CA SER A 53 20.19 -26.21 18.12
C SER A 53 20.95 -24.94 17.75
N GLU A 54 21.94 -25.06 16.87
CA GLU A 54 22.81 -23.96 16.44
C GLU A 54 22.23 -23.24 15.21
N THR A 55 21.28 -23.90 14.52
CA THR A 55 20.65 -23.39 13.30
C THR A 55 19.50 -22.43 13.62
N SER A 56 19.55 -21.25 13.04
CA SER A 56 18.42 -20.32 12.99
C SER A 56 18.40 -19.56 11.67
N TRP A 57 17.30 -18.92 11.33
CA TRP A 57 17.23 -18.05 10.16
C TRP A 57 16.22 -16.93 10.36
N GLU A 58 16.36 -15.89 9.55
CA GLU A 58 15.47 -14.74 9.49
C GLU A 58 15.28 -14.25 8.05
N ILE A 59 14.14 -13.61 7.79
CA ILE A 59 13.89 -12.80 6.60
C ILE A 59 13.62 -11.37 7.07
N LYS A 60 14.42 -10.44 6.60
CA LYS A 60 14.25 -9.00 6.84
C LYS A 60 13.77 -8.29 5.59
N ASN A 61 12.94 -7.27 5.75
CA ASN A 61 12.60 -6.32 4.68
C ASN A 61 13.71 -5.26 4.51
N SER A 62 13.56 -4.39 3.51
CA SER A 62 14.47 -3.25 3.25
C SER A 62 14.62 -2.27 4.43
N LEU A 63 13.66 -2.24 5.36
CA LEU A 63 13.71 -1.44 6.59
C LEU A 63 14.42 -2.16 7.75
N SER A 64 15.07 -3.31 7.49
CA SER A 64 15.72 -4.17 8.49
C SER A 64 14.78 -4.77 9.55
N GLN A 65 13.46 -4.76 9.31
CA GLN A 65 12.47 -5.39 10.18
C GLN A 65 12.42 -6.89 9.88
N VAL A 66 12.46 -7.72 10.93
CA VAL A 66 12.30 -9.18 10.82
C VAL A 66 10.83 -9.50 10.55
N ILE A 67 10.55 -10.10 9.40
CA ILE A 67 9.20 -10.49 8.96
C ILE A 67 8.93 -11.95 9.31
N TYR A 68 9.92 -12.81 9.08
CA TYR A 68 9.88 -14.23 9.45
C TYR A 68 11.19 -14.61 10.13
N ALA A 69 11.12 -15.57 11.04
CA ALA A 69 12.28 -16.18 11.65
C ALA A 69 11.96 -17.60 12.12
N GLY A 70 12.99 -18.43 12.27
CA GLY A 70 12.86 -19.76 12.81
C GLY A 70 14.11 -20.23 13.54
N ASN A 71 13.92 -21.04 14.58
CA ASN A 71 14.97 -21.57 15.47
C ASN A 71 14.44 -22.82 16.21
N ASN A 72 15.22 -23.34 17.16
CA ASN A 72 14.85 -24.46 18.05
C ASN A 72 14.52 -25.76 17.30
N TYR A 73 15.36 -26.11 16.31
CA TYR A 73 15.18 -27.31 15.52
C TYR A 73 15.72 -28.57 16.21
N SER A 74 15.22 -29.72 15.78
CA SER A 74 15.72 -31.04 16.20
C SER A 74 16.75 -31.56 15.20
N ASP A 75 17.68 -32.35 15.70
CA ASP A 75 18.77 -32.90 14.91
C ASP A 75 18.27 -33.77 13.76
N SER A 76 18.96 -33.68 12.62
CA SER A 76 18.75 -34.52 11.43
C SER A 76 17.31 -34.58 10.96
N THR A 77 16.60 -33.45 11.02
CA THR A 77 15.16 -33.35 10.76
C THR A 77 14.89 -32.36 9.63
N SER A 78 13.92 -32.68 8.78
CA SER A 78 13.46 -31.80 7.70
C SER A 78 12.21 -31.02 8.11
N TYR A 79 12.22 -29.73 7.81
CA TYR A 79 11.15 -28.77 8.04
C TYR A 79 10.78 -28.12 6.71
N SER A 80 9.50 -27.78 6.57
CA SER A 80 8.99 -27.01 5.44
C SER A 80 8.09 -25.91 5.98
N GLN A 81 8.32 -24.67 5.57
CA GLN A 81 7.50 -23.52 5.95
C GLN A 81 7.06 -22.76 4.71
N GLU A 82 5.76 -22.49 4.64
CA GLU A 82 5.20 -21.56 3.67
C GLU A 82 5.36 -20.12 4.18
N ILE A 83 5.84 -19.26 3.30
CA ILE A 83 6.21 -17.88 3.59
C ILE A 83 5.49 -17.00 2.57
N CYS A 84 4.61 -16.13 3.04
CA CYS A 84 3.92 -15.18 2.18
C CYS A 84 4.60 -13.81 2.29
N LEU A 85 5.15 -13.32 1.17
CA LEU A 85 5.81 -12.02 1.08
C LEU A 85 5.23 -11.18 -0.06
N SER A 86 5.07 -9.88 0.19
CA SER A 86 4.69 -8.91 -0.83
C SER A 86 5.88 -8.58 -1.75
N ASP A 87 5.62 -7.92 -2.88
CA ASP A 87 6.68 -7.35 -3.74
C ASP A 87 7.66 -6.50 -2.93
N GLY A 88 8.95 -6.62 -3.20
CA GLY A 88 9.99 -5.87 -2.50
C GLY A 88 11.34 -6.56 -2.44
N GLU A 89 12.29 -5.85 -1.81
CA GLU A 89 13.63 -6.35 -1.48
C GLU A 89 13.63 -6.94 -0.07
N TYR A 90 14.14 -8.16 0.03
CA TYR A 90 14.32 -8.87 1.29
C TYR A 90 15.72 -9.43 1.41
N GLN A 91 16.12 -9.72 2.63
CA GLN A 91 17.33 -10.48 2.93
C GLN A 91 16.94 -11.71 3.72
N PHE A 92 17.18 -12.89 3.15
CA PHE A 92 17.16 -14.14 3.91
C PHE A 92 18.56 -14.39 4.47
N THR A 93 18.65 -14.66 5.77
CA THR A 93 19.89 -15.04 6.42
C THR A 93 19.66 -16.31 7.23
N ILE A 94 20.51 -17.32 6.99
CA ILE A 94 20.63 -18.50 7.85
C ILE A 94 21.88 -18.36 8.70
N HIS A 95 21.80 -18.80 9.94
CA HIS A 95 22.83 -18.69 10.96
C HIS A 95 23.17 -20.06 11.52
N ASP A 96 24.44 -20.24 11.85
CA ASP A 96 24.97 -21.32 12.66
C ASP A 96 25.83 -20.70 13.78
N SER A 97 25.47 -20.95 15.04
CA SER A 97 26.14 -20.31 16.17
C SER A 97 27.55 -20.86 16.44
N TYR A 98 27.89 -22.05 15.95
CA TYR A 98 29.20 -22.68 16.17
C TYR A 98 30.23 -22.26 15.11
N GLY A 99 29.77 -22.04 13.89
CA GLY A 99 30.54 -21.52 12.77
C GLY A 99 31.09 -22.57 11.81
N ASP A 100 30.58 -23.79 11.83
CA ASP A 100 30.89 -24.86 10.88
C ASP A 100 29.78 -25.09 9.83
N GLY A 101 28.68 -24.34 9.94
CA GLY A 101 27.56 -24.39 9.00
C GLY A 101 26.63 -25.55 9.31
N ILE A 102 25.83 -25.95 8.32
CA ILE A 102 24.95 -27.13 8.45
C ILE A 102 25.39 -28.27 7.52
N CYS A 103 26.54 -28.13 6.86
CA CYS A 103 27.17 -29.14 5.98
C CYS A 103 28.68 -28.88 5.83
N CYS A 104 29.56 -29.87 5.69
CA CYS A 104 29.37 -31.32 5.79
C CYS A 104 30.55 -31.94 6.58
N GLY A 105 30.25 -32.59 7.68
CA GLY A 105 31.21 -33.24 8.58
C GLY A 105 30.52 -33.87 9.79
N SER A 106 29.46 -33.21 10.24
CA SER A 106 28.59 -33.59 11.36
C SER A 106 27.14 -33.84 10.91
N GLY A 107 26.92 -34.24 9.65
CA GLY A 107 25.59 -34.38 9.06
C GLY A 107 25.48 -33.70 7.69
N ASN A 108 24.40 -33.98 6.99
CA ASN A 108 24.14 -33.47 5.63
C ASN A 108 22.93 -32.52 5.65
N GLY A 109 23.04 -31.43 6.42
CA GLY A 109 22.03 -30.39 6.44
C GLY A 109 22.07 -29.52 5.18
N LEU A 110 20.92 -28.95 4.81
CA LEU A 110 20.77 -28.06 3.67
C LEU A 110 19.49 -27.25 3.78
N TYR A 111 19.45 -26.09 3.13
CA TYR A 111 18.24 -25.30 2.97
C TYR A 111 17.97 -24.97 1.50
N SER A 112 16.71 -24.75 1.17
CA SER A 112 16.27 -24.13 -0.07
C SER A 112 15.06 -23.23 0.17
N LEU A 113 15.11 -22.02 -0.37
CA LEU A 113 14.01 -21.07 -0.41
C LEU A 113 13.57 -20.93 -1.87
N ALA A 114 12.32 -21.27 -2.16
CA ALA A 114 11.81 -21.35 -3.52
C ALA A 114 10.51 -20.57 -3.70
N LYS A 115 10.27 -20.05 -4.91
CA LYS A 115 8.99 -19.51 -5.37
C LYS A 115 8.50 -20.37 -6.53
N GLY A 116 7.53 -21.25 -6.27
CA GLY A 116 7.13 -22.27 -7.25
C GLY A 116 8.30 -23.18 -7.60
N SER A 117 8.73 -23.20 -8.87
CA SER A 117 9.89 -23.98 -9.34
C SER A 117 11.22 -23.23 -9.30
N GLU A 118 11.22 -21.92 -9.02
CA GLU A 118 12.42 -21.08 -8.97
C GLU A 118 13.08 -21.17 -7.59
N ILE A 119 14.36 -21.54 -7.54
CA ILE A 119 15.16 -21.52 -6.31
C ILE A 119 15.78 -20.14 -6.15
N LEU A 120 15.36 -19.40 -5.13
CA LEU A 120 15.84 -18.04 -4.83
C LEU A 120 17.10 -18.05 -3.97
N ALA A 121 17.20 -19.03 -3.06
CA ALA A 121 18.38 -19.26 -2.24
C ALA A 121 18.50 -20.74 -1.90
N SER A 122 19.72 -21.25 -1.78
CA SER A 122 19.99 -22.60 -1.28
C SER A 122 21.41 -22.71 -0.79
N GLY A 123 21.66 -23.61 0.16
CA GLY A 123 23.00 -23.83 0.67
C GLY A 123 23.03 -24.80 1.85
N GLY A 124 24.17 -24.82 2.51
CA GLY A 124 24.42 -25.65 3.70
C GLY A 124 25.85 -25.51 4.20
N GLU A 125 26.80 -25.30 3.28
CA GLU A 125 28.21 -25.03 3.60
C GLU A 125 28.43 -23.52 3.80
N PHE A 126 28.48 -23.09 5.05
CA PHE A 126 28.86 -21.73 5.45
C PHE A 126 29.55 -21.79 6.82
N GLN A 127 30.12 -20.67 7.29
CA GLN A 127 30.64 -20.62 8.66
C GLN A 127 29.51 -20.22 9.61
N TYR A 128 29.52 -18.98 10.10
CA TYR A 128 28.51 -18.51 11.05
C TYR A 128 27.17 -18.12 10.42
N ASN A 129 27.16 -17.76 9.15
CA ASN A 129 25.93 -17.40 8.44
C ASN A 129 26.13 -17.40 6.92
N GLN A 130 25.00 -17.40 6.22
CA GLN A 130 24.91 -17.09 4.80
C GLN A 130 23.69 -16.20 4.56
N SER A 131 23.88 -15.10 3.83
CA SER A 131 22.81 -14.18 3.45
C SER A 131 22.59 -14.19 1.95
N ASN A 132 21.33 -14.14 1.53
CA ASN A 132 20.91 -14.00 0.14
C ASN A 132 19.91 -12.85 0.03
N SER A 133 20.17 -11.93 -0.89
CA SER A 133 19.21 -10.88 -1.25
C SER A 133 18.16 -11.48 -2.17
N LEU A 134 16.89 -11.21 -1.86
CA LEU A 134 15.73 -11.68 -2.58
C LEU A 134 15.00 -10.49 -3.17
N LEU A 135 14.64 -10.61 -4.43
CA LEU A 135 13.77 -9.65 -5.09
C LEU A 135 12.50 -10.33 -5.54
N LEU A 136 11.37 -9.86 -5.02
CA LEU A 136 10.06 -10.41 -5.33
C LEU A 136 9.25 -9.35 -6.10
N GLY A 137 8.76 -9.72 -7.28
CA GLY A 137 8.10 -8.81 -8.23
C GLY A 137 9.09 -8.14 -9.20
N GLU A 138 8.58 -7.46 -10.23
CA GLU A 138 9.39 -6.57 -11.07
C GLU A 138 9.70 -5.29 -10.30
N SER A 139 10.65 -5.37 -9.37
CA SER A 139 11.23 -4.15 -8.85
C SER A 139 12.16 -3.58 -9.92
N THR A 140 11.85 -2.39 -10.42
CA THR A 140 12.94 -1.47 -10.78
C THR A 140 12.82 -0.17 -10.00
N PRO A 141 13.28 -0.12 -8.74
CA PRO A 141 14.09 0.98 -8.28
C PRO A 141 15.50 0.85 -8.90
N PRO A 142 16.18 1.95 -9.28
CA PRO A 142 17.63 1.96 -9.09
C PRO A 142 17.91 1.79 -7.60
N ALA A 143 18.91 1.02 -7.20
CA ALA A 143 19.30 0.79 -5.81
C ALA A 143 19.22 2.09 -4.95
N ASN A 144 18.21 2.19 -4.10
CA ASN A 144 17.80 3.43 -3.42
C ASN A 144 18.53 3.66 -2.08
N HIS A 145 19.86 3.59 -2.05
CA HIS A 145 20.59 4.39 -1.06
C HIS A 145 20.84 5.82 -1.59
N ASP A 146 20.75 6.04 -2.91
CA ASP A 146 21.10 7.31 -3.55
C ASP A 146 19.90 8.23 -3.85
N TYR A 147 18.76 7.69 -4.32
CA TYR A 147 17.64 8.54 -4.83
C TYR A 147 17.06 9.47 -3.75
N TYR A 148 16.83 8.94 -2.54
CA TYR A 148 16.36 9.70 -1.38
C TYR A 148 17.47 10.09 -0.40
N GLN A 149 18.74 10.00 -0.79
CA GLN A 149 19.87 10.29 0.10
C GLN A 149 19.77 11.69 0.73
N ALA A 150 19.32 12.67 -0.06
CA ALA A 150 19.17 14.05 0.41
C ALA A 150 18.04 14.23 1.45
N ALA A 151 17.14 13.25 1.61
CA ALA A 151 16.04 13.28 2.57
C ALA A 151 16.41 12.66 3.94
N ILE A 152 17.47 11.84 4.01
CA ILE A 152 17.85 11.10 5.21
C ILE A 152 18.06 12.03 6.41
N GLY A 153 17.41 11.71 7.52
CA GLY A 153 17.55 12.41 8.81
C GLY A 153 16.84 13.77 8.90
N LYS A 154 16.13 14.20 7.84
CA LYS A 154 15.37 15.45 7.84
C LYS A 154 13.92 15.20 8.28
N THR A 155 13.28 16.23 8.83
CA THR A 155 11.85 16.23 9.17
C THR A 155 11.24 17.59 8.85
N GLY A 156 9.92 17.70 8.98
CA GLY A 156 9.17 18.94 8.78
C GLY A 156 9.37 19.54 7.39
N PHE A 157 9.42 20.87 7.33
CA PHE A 157 9.60 21.60 6.09
C PHE A 157 10.96 21.31 5.42
N GLU A 158 12.01 21.02 6.18
CA GLU A 158 13.33 20.70 5.61
C GLU A 158 13.31 19.38 4.82
N LEU A 159 12.59 18.37 5.32
CA LEU A 159 12.36 17.12 4.60
C LEU A 159 11.56 17.38 3.32
N LYS A 160 10.48 18.15 3.42
CA LYS A 160 9.67 18.52 2.25
C LYS A 160 10.50 19.21 1.17
N THR A 161 11.31 20.20 1.53
CA THR A 161 12.21 20.89 0.58
C THR A 161 13.28 19.95 0.01
N ALA A 162 13.78 18.99 0.79
CA ALA A 162 14.71 17.98 0.28
C ALA A 162 14.03 17.10 -0.78
N LEU A 163 12.82 16.61 -0.50
CA LEU A 163 12.01 15.82 -1.44
C LEU A 163 11.67 16.64 -2.69
N TYR A 164 11.25 17.90 -2.54
CA TYR A 164 11.07 18.83 -3.65
C TYR A 164 12.31 18.87 -4.54
N ASN A 165 13.51 19.03 -3.97
CA ASN A 165 14.73 19.07 -4.78
C ASN A 165 15.03 17.77 -5.53
N ILE A 166 14.62 16.62 -5.00
CA ILE A 166 14.73 15.31 -5.66
C ILE A 166 13.73 15.22 -6.82
N ILE A 167 12.46 15.59 -6.60
CA ILE A 167 11.37 15.32 -7.55
C ILE A 167 10.99 16.50 -8.45
N LYS A 168 11.53 17.71 -8.23
CA LYS A 168 11.15 18.96 -8.94
C LYS A 168 11.42 18.97 -10.44
N ASN A 169 12.16 18.00 -10.94
CA ASN A 169 12.39 17.83 -12.37
C ASN A 169 11.72 16.54 -12.80
N HIS A 170 10.93 16.63 -13.88
CA HIS A 170 10.39 15.48 -14.58
C HIS A 170 10.25 15.83 -16.06
N ASN A 171 10.22 14.82 -16.90
CA ASN A 171 10.04 14.93 -18.33
C ASN A 171 8.54 15.06 -18.65
N SER A 172 8.04 16.28 -18.77
CA SER A 172 6.66 16.49 -19.24
C SER A 172 6.56 16.02 -20.69
N ARG A 173 5.62 15.09 -20.94
CA ARG A 173 5.37 14.51 -22.27
C ARG A 173 4.14 15.10 -22.96
N GLY A 174 3.52 16.09 -22.32
CA GLY A 174 2.30 16.73 -22.78
C GLY A 174 1.05 15.92 -22.47
N TYR A 175 -0.09 16.62 -22.36
CA TYR A 175 -1.34 16.02 -21.91
C TYR A 175 -1.88 14.88 -22.78
N SER A 176 -1.60 14.88 -24.08
CA SER A 176 -1.99 13.78 -24.99
C SER A 176 -1.27 12.47 -24.67
N ALA A 177 -0.03 12.53 -24.19
CA ALA A 177 0.76 11.33 -23.85
C ALA A 177 0.24 10.60 -22.61
N ILE A 178 -0.61 11.24 -21.81
CA ILE A 178 -1.24 10.63 -20.63
C ILE A 178 -2.10 9.43 -21.02
N TRP A 179 -2.71 9.43 -22.21
CA TRP A 179 -3.44 8.24 -22.67
C TRP A 179 -2.55 7.00 -22.72
N THR A 180 -1.30 7.16 -23.14
CA THR A 180 -0.31 6.06 -23.16
C THR A 180 0.14 5.68 -21.76
N LEU A 181 0.23 6.64 -20.83
CA LEU A 181 0.51 6.34 -19.43
C LEU A 181 -0.60 5.46 -18.83
N LEU A 182 -1.86 5.88 -18.95
CA LEU A 182 -2.99 5.17 -18.35
C LEU A 182 -3.14 3.73 -18.85
N GLN A 183 -2.85 3.49 -20.13
CA GLN A 183 -2.87 2.14 -20.73
C GLN A 183 -1.94 1.12 -20.06
N ASN A 184 -0.95 1.59 -19.30
CA ASN A 184 0.00 0.75 -18.58
C ASN A 184 -0.14 0.90 -17.06
N ALA A 185 -0.44 2.11 -16.58
CA ALA A 185 -0.43 2.44 -15.16
C ALA A 185 -1.76 2.16 -14.45
N ASP A 186 -2.87 2.21 -15.19
CA ASP A 186 -4.23 2.15 -14.67
C ASP A 186 -5.00 1.00 -15.35
N ILE A 187 -4.41 -0.20 -15.34
CA ILE A 187 -5.04 -1.45 -15.79
C ILE A 187 -5.43 -2.26 -14.57
N ASP A 188 -6.66 -2.77 -14.56
CA ASP A 188 -7.12 -3.63 -13.49
C ASP A 188 -6.47 -5.01 -13.59
N ASN A 189 -5.49 -5.22 -12.73
CA ASN A 189 -4.85 -6.51 -12.47
C ASN A 189 -5.07 -6.96 -11.02
N TYR A 190 -5.98 -6.31 -10.27
CA TYR A 190 -6.04 -6.41 -8.81
C TYR A 190 -7.41 -6.82 -8.28
N TYR A 191 -8.51 -6.35 -8.88
CA TYR A 191 -9.86 -6.67 -8.47
C TYR A 191 -10.41 -7.80 -9.34
N GLU A 192 -11.11 -7.51 -10.42
CA GLU A 192 -11.57 -8.53 -11.38
C GLU A 192 -10.41 -9.15 -12.17
N ASN A 193 -9.30 -8.42 -12.32
CA ASN A 193 -8.12 -8.85 -13.07
C ASN A 193 -8.49 -9.27 -14.51
N ASP A 194 -9.39 -8.50 -15.13
CA ASP A 194 -9.93 -8.76 -16.46
C ASP A 194 -9.21 -7.98 -17.57
N GLY A 195 -8.23 -7.16 -17.20
CA GLY A 195 -7.44 -6.33 -18.11
C GLY A 195 -8.17 -5.07 -18.61
N SER A 196 -9.31 -4.72 -18.00
CA SER A 196 -9.98 -3.45 -18.20
C SER A 196 -9.19 -2.28 -17.59
N MET A 197 -9.62 -1.05 -17.86
CA MET A 197 -9.06 0.14 -17.20
C MET A 197 -9.49 0.14 -15.72
N LEU A 198 -8.50 0.24 -14.83
CA LEU A 198 -8.73 0.50 -13.43
C LEU A 198 -9.21 1.95 -13.24
N ASP A 199 -10.51 2.13 -13.13
CA ASP A 199 -11.18 3.41 -13.01
C ASP A 199 -11.62 3.65 -11.57
N ILE A 200 -10.99 4.61 -10.89
CA ILE A 200 -11.26 4.92 -9.47
C ILE A 200 -12.71 5.38 -9.17
N TYR A 201 -13.50 5.70 -10.20
CA TYR A 201 -14.90 6.14 -10.12
C TYR A 201 -15.92 5.09 -10.60
N SER A 202 -15.46 3.95 -11.13
CA SER A 202 -16.32 2.82 -11.51
C SER A 202 -16.00 1.54 -10.74
N GLU A 203 -14.76 1.41 -10.25
CA GLU A 203 -14.22 0.24 -9.57
C GLU A 203 -14.98 -0.10 -8.28
N LYS A 204 -15.29 -1.38 -8.09
CA LYS A 204 -15.99 -1.97 -6.96
C LYS A 204 -15.17 -3.12 -6.36
N PRO A 205 -14.35 -2.84 -5.33
CA PRO A 205 -13.36 -3.80 -4.83
C PRO A 205 -13.90 -5.18 -4.39
N ASP A 206 -15.15 -5.23 -3.93
CA ASP A 206 -15.80 -6.44 -3.41
C ASP A 206 -16.81 -7.07 -4.39
N ASN A 207 -17.07 -6.48 -5.57
CA ASN A 207 -18.09 -6.95 -6.50
C ASN A 207 -17.76 -6.55 -7.93
N ASN A 208 -18.19 -7.33 -8.92
CA ASN A 208 -18.05 -6.94 -10.32
C ASN A 208 -18.48 -5.50 -10.63
N ASP A 209 -17.57 -4.82 -11.32
CA ASP A 209 -17.80 -3.51 -11.93
C ASP A 209 -19.08 -3.46 -12.76
N SER A 210 -19.88 -2.44 -12.50
CA SER A 210 -21.09 -2.16 -13.29
C SER A 210 -20.77 -1.45 -14.60
N VAL A 211 -19.57 -0.88 -14.68
CA VAL A 211 -19.01 -0.17 -15.82
C VAL A 211 -17.55 -0.55 -15.87
N SER A 212 -17.10 -1.15 -16.97
CA SER A 212 -15.68 -1.40 -17.24
C SER A 212 -15.32 -0.86 -18.63
N PHE A 213 -14.05 -0.49 -18.80
CA PHE A 213 -13.58 0.14 -20.03
C PHE A 213 -12.42 -0.62 -20.65
N THR A 214 -12.47 -0.79 -21.97
CA THR A 214 -11.36 -1.34 -22.73
C THR A 214 -10.38 -0.21 -23.07
N LYS A 215 -9.11 -0.41 -22.70
CA LYS A 215 -8.03 0.54 -23.00
C LYS A 215 -7.97 0.87 -24.49
N VAL A 216 -7.65 2.13 -24.82
CA VAL A 216 -7.59 2.69 -26.18
C VAL A 216 -8.96 2.85 -26.86
N SER A 217 -9.83 1.83 -26.85
CA SER A 217 -11.11 1.90 -27.56
C SER A 217 -12.09 2.85 -26.89
N ASP A 218 -12.12 2.85 -25.56
CA ASP A 218 -13.16 3.54 -24.79
C ASP A 218 -12.65 4.85 -24.19
N GLN A 219 -11.57 5.41 -24.74
CA GLN A 219 -11.04 6.71 -24.32
C GLN A 219 -11.80 7.86 -24.99
N CYS A 220 -12.28 8.84 -24.22
CA CYS A 220 -12.93 10.01 -24.83
C CYS A 220 -12.87 11.29 -23.97
N GLY A 221 -13.40 12.38 -24.53
CA GLY A 221 -13.57 13.67 -23.83
C GLY A 221 -15.00 14.21 -23.88
N GLN A 222 -15.97 13.40 -24.31
CA GLN A 222 -17.38 13.78 -24.42
C GLN A 222 -18.28 12.61 -23.98
N TYR A 223 -19.04 12.82 -22.93
CA TYR A 223 -19.86 11.79 -22.26
C TYR A 223 -21.14 12.45 -21.73
N ARG A 224 -22.22 11.67 -21.64
CA ARG A 224 -23.56 12.12 -21.23
C ARG A 224 -24.11 11.31 -20.05
N ARG A 225 -23.57 10.13 -19.80
CA ARG A 225 -23.91 9.23 -18.69
C ARG A 225 -22.69 8.39 -18.30
N GLU A 226 -22.75 7.77 -17.13
CA GLU A 226 -21.76 6.76 -16.72
C GLU A 226 -21.70 5.61 -17.73
N GLY A 227 -20.50 5.09 -17.94
CA GLY A 227 -20.19 4.02 -18.90
C GLY A 227 -20.07 4.44 -20.34
N ASP A 228 -20.14 5.74 -20.67
CA ASP A 228 -19.94 6.19 -22.05
C ASP A 228 -18.47 6.03 -22.49
N CYS A 229 -17.52 6.40 -21.63
CA CYS A 229 -16.07 6.29 -21.89
C CYS A 229 -15.27 6.63 -20.61
N TYR A 230 -13.99 6.27 -20.58
CA TYR A 230 -13.07 6.77 -19.57
C TYR A 230 -12.35 8.05 -20.04
N ASN A 231 -11.99 8.88 -19.06
CA ASN A 231 -11.28 10.13 -19.19
C ASN A 231 -10.07 10.19 -18.23
N ARG A 232 -9.26 11.24 -18.36
CA ARG A 232 -8.12 11.55 -17.49
C ARG A 232 -8.58 12.53 -16.42
N GLU A 233 -8.57 12.10 -15.17
CA GLU A 233 -8.92 12.90 -14.01
C GLU A 233 -7.72 13.64 -13.45
N HIS A 234 -7.79 14.96 -13.39
CA HIS A 234 -6.85 15.78 -12.63
C HIS A 234 -7.28 15.75 -11.17
N SER A 235 -6.85 14.74 -10.41
CA SER A 235 -7.19 14.59 -8.99
C SER A 235 -6.82 15.82 -8.17
N PHE A 236 -5.76 16.55 -8.52
CA PHE A 236 -5.59 17.94 -8.13
C PHE A 236 -6.12 18.83 -9.26
N PRO A 237 -7.30 19.50 -9.10
CA PRO A 237 -7.99 20.12 -10.22
C PRO A 237 -7.15 21.12 -11.01
N LYS A 238 -7.21 20.99 -12.33
CA LYS A 238 -6.49 21.86 -13.25
C LYS A 238 -6.75 23.35 -13.05
N SER A 239 -7.98 23.71 -12.67
CA SER A 239 -8.34 25.10 -12.37
C SER A 239 -7.59 25.66 -11.16
N TRP A 240 -7.18 24.82 -10.20
CA TRP A 240 -6.52 25.29 -8.98
C TRP A 240 -5.09 25.76 -9.24
N PHE A 241 -4.39 25.22 -10.24
CA PHE A 241 -3.02 25.64 -10.58
C PHE A 241 -2.93 26.55 -11.82
N GLY A 242 -4.05 27.14 -12.25
CA GLY A 242 -4.07 28.13 -13.33
C GLY A 242 -4.45 27.60 -14.71
N GLY A 243 -5.04 26.41 -14.81
CA GLY A 243 -5.57 25.86 -16.07
C GLY A 243 -4.57 24.94 -16.78
N SER A 244 -4.59 24.92 -18.11
CA SER A 244 -3.75 24.03 -18.93
C SER A 244 -2.27 24.46 -18.96
N VAL A 245 -1.61 24.43 -17.80
CA VAL A 245 -0.24 24.91 -17.58
C VAL A 245 0.68 23.72 -17.30
N GLU A 246 1.74 23.60 -18.11
CA GLU A 246 2.76 22.58 -17.92
C GLU A 246 3.80 23.01 -16.84
N PRO A 247 4.39 22.05 -16.11
CA PRO A 247 4.21 20.60 -16.28
C PRO A 247 3.05 19.99 -15.46
N MET A 248 2.34 20.78 -14.63
CA MET A 248 1.25 20.28 -13.77
C MET A 248 0.13 19.59 -14.57
N ASN A 249 -0.19 20.15 -15.74
CA ASN A 249 -1.26 19.65 -16.58
C ASN A 249 -1.01 18.24 -17.15
N SER A 250 0.23 17.77 -17.22
CA SER A 250 0.60 16.43 -17.69
C SER A 250 1.46 15.64 -16.70
N ASP A 251 1.36 15.97 -15.41
CA ASP A 251 2.05 15.22 -14.36
C ASP A 251 1.27 13.94 -14.02
N GLY A 252 1.90 12.78 -14.25
CA GLY A 252 1.26 11.47 -14.13
C GLY A 252 0.89 11.09 -12.71
N HIS A 253 1.56 11.66 -11.70
CA HIS A 253 1.33 11.32 -10.29
C HIS A 253 -0.03 11.77 -9.73
N HIS A 254 -0.76 12.64 -10.45
CA HIS A 254 -2.12 13.06 -10.04
C HIS A 254 -3.19 12.86 -11.14
N LEU A 255 -2.84 12.15 -12.21
CA LEU A 255 -3.70 11.91 -13.37
C LEU A 255 -4.19 10.47 -13.44
N PHE A 256 -5.45 10.22 -13.10
CA PHE A 256 -6.02 8.87 -13.01
C PHE A 256 -7.01 8.58 -14.14
N ALA A 257 -7.15 7.32 -14.54
CA ALA A 257 -8.25 6.85 -15.37
C ALA A 257 -9.56 6.93 -14.58
N THR A 258 -10.59 7.51 -15.19
CA THR A 258 -11.89 7.72 -14.54
C THR A 258 -13.06 7.63 -15.51
N ASP A 259 -14.24 7.24 -15.05
CA ASP A 259 -15.45 7.40 -15.84
C ASP A 259 -15.63 8.88 -16.16
N GLY A 260 -15.84 9.19 -17.44
CA GLY A 260 -15.90 10.56 -17.89
C GLY A 260 -17.05 11.35 -17.24
N PHE A 261 -18.22 10.73 -17.10
CA PHE A 261 -19.38 11.39 -16.52
C PHE A 261 -19.20 11.62 -15.01
N VAL A 262 -18.70 10.64 -14.26
CA VAL A 262 -18.39 10.81 -12.83
C VAL A 262 -17.31 11.88 -12.64
N ASN A 263 -16.27 11.90 -13.49
CA ASN A 263 -15.26 12.94 -13.52
C ASN A 263 -15.88 14.35 -13.73
N ALA A 264 -16.84 14.51 -14.65
CA ALA A 264 -17.56 15.78 -14.78
C ALA A 264 -18.45 16.13 -13.58
N LYS A 265 -19.02 15.14 -12.88
CA LYS A 265 -19.71 15.38 -11.59
C LYS A 265 -18.74 15.84 -10.52
N ARG A 266 -17.56 15.23 -10.44
CA ARG A 266 -16.48 15.63 -9.55
C ARG A 266 -16.03 17.06 -9.82
N SER A 267 -15.94 17.48 -11.09
CA SER A 267 -15.60 18.85 -11.47
C SER A 267 -14.29 19.34 -10.83
N ASN A 268 -14.29 20.49 -10.17
CA ASN A 268 -13.17 21.00 -9.38
C ASN A 268 -13.51 21.08 -7.88
N TRP A 269 -14.48 20.29 -7.42
CA TRP A 269 -14.87 20.27 -6.01
C TRP A 269 -13.74 19.71 -5.15
N PRO A 270 -13.53 20.25 -3.93
CA PRO A 270 -12.69 19.61 -2.94
C PRO A 270 -13.12 18.15 -2.71
N PHE A 271 -12.14 17.26 -2.51
CA PHE A 271 -12.46 15.94 -1.98
C PHE A 271 -12.87 16.05 -0.51
N GLY A 272 -13.78 15.18 -0.06
CA GLY A 272 -14.15 15.03 1.35
C GLY A 272 -15.44 14.24 1.55
N GLU A 273 -15.64 13.71 2.75
CA GLU A 273 -16.86 12.97 3.09
C GLU A 273 -18.13 13.81 2.94
N VAL A 274 -19.14 13.24 2.28
CA VAL A 274 -20.42 13.90 2.00
C VAL A 274 -21.40 13.65 3.14
N GLY A 275 -21.88 14.72 3.77
CA GLY A 275 -22.92 14.67 4.80
C GLY A 275 -24.35 14.66 4.25
N HIS A 276 -24.58 15.35 3.12
CA HIS A 276 -25.87 15.33 2.43
C HIS A 276 -25.66 15.13 0.93
N ILE A 277 -26.12 13.99 0.43
CA ILE A 277 -25.87 13.49 -0.92
C ILE A 277 -26.79 14.20 -1.92
N THR A 278 -26.22 14.60 -3.05
CA THR A 278 -26.93 15.13 -4.23
C THR A 278 -26.75 14.26 -5.47
N TYR A 279 -25.72 13.41 -5.49
CA TYR A 279 -25.46 12.41 -6.52
C TYR A 279 -24.62 11.26 -5.95
N THR A 280 -24.83 10.06 -6.48
CA THR A 280 -24.05 8.85 -6.18
C THR A 280 -23.74 8.14 -7.50
N SER A 281 -22.47 7.81 -7.73
CA SER A 281 -22.05 7.04 -8.89
C SER A 281 -22.37 5.55 -8.73
N SER A 282 -22.23 4.79 -9.81
CA SER A 282 -22.40 3.34 -9.80
C SER A 282 -21.49 2.61 -8.82
N ASN A 283 -20.28 3.13 -8.55
CA ASN A 283 -19.34 2.56 -7.57
C ASN A 283 -19.56 3.02 -6.13
N GLY A 284 -20.42 4.02 -5.90
CA GLY A 284 -20.72 4.54 -4.57
C GLY A 284 -19.98 5.83 -4.19
N SER A 285 -19.17 6.40 -5.09
CA SER A 285 -18.67 7.77 -4.94
C SER A 285 -19.84 8.75 -4.87
N LYS A 286 -19.69 9.84 -4.11
CA LYS A 286 -20.79 10.78 -3.81
C LYS A 286 -20.39 12.20 -4.14
N LEU A 287 -21.38 13.02 -4.50
CA LEU A 287 -21.28 14.47 -4.55
C LEU A 287 -22.34 15.08 -3.64
N GLY A 288 -21.98 16.08 -2.85
CA GLY A 288 -22.95 16.76 -1.99
C GLY A 288 -22.32 17.76 -1.04
N SER A 289 -23.06 18.19 -0.02
CA SER A 289 -22.48 19.07 0.98
C SER A 289 -21.59 18.29 1.94
N ALA A 290 -20.48 18.90 2.33
CA ALA A 290 -19.51 18.35 3.28
C ALA A 290 -20.17 17.84 4.56
N SER A 291 -19.66 16.72 5.09
CA SER A 291 -19.98 16.26 6.42
C SER A 291 -19.55 17.30 7.46
N ASN A 292 -20.39 17.52 8.48
CA ASN A 292 -20.06 18.42 9.59
C ASN A 292 -18.78 17.99 10.34
N THR A 293 -18.38 16.72 10.24
CA THR A 293 -17.17 16.18 10.87
C THR A 293 -15.88 16.67 10.20
N LEU A 294 -15.95 17.18 8.98
CA LEU A 294 -14.78 17.73 8.29
C LEU A 294 -14.35 19.09 8.87
N GLY A 295 -15.28 19.87 9.44
CA GLY A 295 -14.99 21.26 9.79
C GLY A 295 -14.90 22.21 8.58
N TYR A 296 -15.37 21.76 7.40
CA TYR A 296 -15.53 22.54 6.19
C TYR A 296 -17.01 22.59 5.78
N ASN A 297 -17.46 23.75 5.32
CA ASN A 297 -18.80 23.95 4.78
C ASN A 297 -18.69 24.27 3.29
N GLY A 298 -19.20 23.39 2.44
CA GLY A 298 -19.17 23.57 1.00
C GLY A 298 -19.59 22.29 0.29
N THR A 299 -19.50 22.30 -1.03
CA THR A 299 -19.70 21.09 -1.85
C THR A 299 -18.40 20.30 -1.89
N VAL A 300 -18.49 19.00 -1.67
CA VAL A 300 -17.36 18.07 -1.78
C VAL A 300 -17.73 16.85 -2.61
N PHE A 301 -16.72 16.22 -3.19
CA PHE A 301 -16.81 14.90 -3.80
C PHE A 301 -16.15 13.86 -2.89
N GLU A 302 -16.85 12.77 -2.60
CA GLU A 302 -16.34 11.65 -1.80
C GLU A 302 -16.06 10.46 -2.73
N PRO A 303 -14.79 10.10 -2.98
CA PRO A 303 -14.45 8.81 -3.58
C PRO A 303 -14.74 7.67 -2.60
N ILE A 304 -14.83 6.44 -3.09
CA ILE A 304 -14.94 5.27 -2.20
C ILE A 304 -13.67 5.09 -1.35
N ASP A 305 -13.80 4.37 -0.23
CA ASP A 305 -12.73 4.26 0.77
C ASP A 305 -11.42 3.69 0.22
N GLU A 306 -11.50 2.77 -0.74
CA GLU A 306 -10.35 2.10 -1.40
C GLU A 306 -9.37 3.04 -2.12
N PHE A 307 -9.79 4.27 -2.45
CA PHE A 307 -8.93 5.22 -3.19
C PHE A 307 -8.62 6.50 -2.41
N LYS A 308 -9.09 6.60 -1.17
CA LYS A 308 -8.91 7.81 -0.36
C LYS A 308 -7.43 8.08 -0.06
N GLY A 309 -6.67 7.04 0.22
CA GLY A 309 -5.24 7.07 0.48
C GLY A 309 -4.42 7.40 -0.77
N ASP A 310 -4.77 6.83 -1.91
CA ASP A 310 -4.17 7.13 -3.22
C ASP A 310 -4.25 8.63 -3.53
N LEU A 311 -5.46 9.18 -3.42
CA LEU A 311 -5.74 10.59 -3.67
C LEU A 311 -5.06 11.48 -2.64
N ALA A 312 -4.99 11.06 -1.37
CA ALA A 312 -4.24 11.79 -0.35
C ALA A 312 -2.74 11.88 -0.69
N ARG A 313 -2.12 10.77 -1.12
CA ARG A 313 -0.71 10.73 -1.53
C ARG A 313 -0.46 11.51 -2.82
N ALA A 314 -1.42 11.59 -3.73
CA ALA A 314 -1.36 12.49 -4.89
C ALA A 314 -1.36 13.97 -4.47
N TYR A 315 -2.15 14.35 -3.46
CA TYR A 315 -2.16 15.73 -2.91
C TYR A 315 -0.83 16.07 -2.22
N PHE A 316 -0.31 15.18 -1.36
CA PHE A 316 1.00 15.39 -0.73
C PHE A 316 2.13 15.49 -1.76
N TYR A 317 2.06 14.69 -2.83
CA TYR A 317 2.96 14.81 -3.97
C TYR A 317 2.86 16.20 -4.59
N MET A 318 1.67 16.67 -4.96
CA MET A 318 1.49 17.99 -5.59
C MET A 318 2.02 19.12 -4.69
N ALA A 319 1.76 19.04 -3.39
CA ALA A 319 2.26 19.98 -2.37
C ALA A 319 3.78 20.07 -2.31
N THR A 320 4.46 18.95 -2.56
CA THR A 320 5.91 18.82 -2.45
C THR A 320 6.58 19.11 -3.77
N ARG A 321 6.11 18.48 -4.85
CA ARG A 321 6.62 18.63 -6.20
C ARG A 321 6.60 20.09 -6.64
N TYR A 322 5.55 20.81 -6.28
CA TYR A 322 5.35 22.20 -6.68
C TYR A 322 5.51 23.17 -5.51
N GLU A 323 6.37 22.85 -4.54
CA GLU A 323 6.65 23.70 -3.37
C GLU A 323 6.91 25.17 -3.75
N ASN A 324 7.64 25.42 -4.84
CA ASN A 324 7.96 26.76 -5.33
C ASN A 324 6.81 27.50 -6.03
N ARG A 325 5.62 26.89 -6.16
CA ARG A 325 4.45 27.45 -6.83
C ARG A 325 3.19 27.36 -5.99
N ILE A 326 3.04 26.33 -5.15
CA ILE A 326 1.75 25.98 -4.57
C ILE A 326 1.14 27.06 -3.68
N GLY A 327 1.98 27.85 -2.98
CA GLY A 327 1.49 28.98 -2.18
C GLY A 327 0.76 30.05 -2.99
N SER A 328 1.04 30.21 -4.29
CA SER A 328 0.33 31.18 -5.14
C SER A 328 -0.98 30.65 -5.73
N TRP A 329 -1.32 29.38 -5.49
CA TRP A 329 -2.48 28.73 -6.12
C TRP A 329 -3.78 28.89 -5.34
N GLN A 330 -3.72 29.22 -4.05
CA GLN A 330 -4.88 29.45 -3.19
C GLN A 330 -5.94 30.34 -3.88
N GLY A 331 -5.52 31.52 -4.34
CA GLY A 331 -6.43 32.53 -4.91
C GLY A 331 -6.92 32.25 -6.33
N ASN A 332 -6.59 31.11 -6.94
CA ASN A 332 -6.99 30.84 -8.34
C ASN A 332 -8.49 30.52 -8.46
N THR A 333 -9.09 29.89 -7.46
CA THR A 333 -10.54 29.59 -7.39
C THR A 333 -10.97 29.44 -5.94
N ASP A 334 -12.25 29.67 -5.62
CA ASP A 334 -12.82 29.43 -4.29
C ASP A 334 -12.59 27.99 -3.78
N ASN A 335 -12.61 27.00 -4.69
CA ASN A 335 -12.34 25.60 -4.34
C ASN A 335 -10.85 25.32 -4.06
N ALA A 336 -9.94 26.12 -4.62
CA ALA A 336 -8.53 26.06 -4.30
C ALA A 336 -8.27 26.71 -2.93
N ASP A 337 -8.88 27.87 -2.67
CA ASP A 337 -8.85 28.56 -1.38
C ASP A 337 -9.42 27.69 -0.25
N ALA A 338 -10.46 26.90 -0.54
CA ALA A 338 -11.01 25.96 0.43
C ALA A 338 -10.01 24.89 0.90
N ILE A 339 -8.99 24.56 0.09
CA ILE A 339 -8.05 23.47 0.38
C ILE A 339 -6.65 23.99 0.72
N LEU A 340 -6.21 25.08 0.09
CA LEU A 340 -4.85 25.59 0.17
C LEU A 340 -4.77 26.78 1.11
N ASP A 341 -3.78 26.79 2.01
CA ASP A 341 -3.59 27.87 3.00
C ASP A 341 -2.81 29.08 2.48
N GLY A 342 -2.34 29.02 1.22
CA GLY A 342 -1.52 30.05 0.59
C GLY A 342 -0.03 30.01 0.95
N THR A 343 0.43 29.02 1.71
CA THR A 343 1.84 28.87 2.07
C THR A 343 2.50 27.69 1.37
N SER A 344 3.81 27.78 1.15
CA SER A 344 4.59 26.62 0.69
C SER A 344 4.98 25.67 1.82
N THR A 345 4.78 26.07 3.09
CA THR A 345 5.20 25.31 4.27
C THR A 345 4.11 24.33 4.70
N VAL A 346 2.95 24.85 5.09
CA VAL A 346 1.81 24.04 5.58
C VAL A 346 0.97 23.55 4.41
N VAL A 347 0.79 24.38 3.38
CA VAL A 347 0.10 24.14 2.10
C VAL A 347 -1.40 24.00 2.21
N PHE A 348 -1.88 23.22 3.16
CA PHE A 348 -3.27 22.83 3.24
C PHE A 348 -3.97 23.52 4.41
N GLU A 349 -5.22 23.91 4.19
CA GLU A 349 -6.13 24.31 5.25
C GLU A 349 -6.24 23.20 6.31
N ALA A 350 -6.45 23.58 7.58
CA ALA A 350 -6.36 22.66 8.71
C ALA A 350 -7.30 21.45 8.58
N TRP A 351 -8.51 21.66 8.07
CA TRP A 351 -9.49 20.61 7.83
C TRP A 351 -9.02 19.63 6.74
N ALA A 352 -8.48 20.18 5.65
CA ALA A 352 -8.03 19.42 4.49
C ALA A 352 -6.81 18.57 4.88
N LEU A 353 -5.85 19.16 5.60
CA LEU A 353 -4.69 18.43 6.11
C LEU A 353 -5.09 17.30 7.06
N ALA A 354 -6.05 17.54 7.97
CA ALA A 354 -6.54 16.51 8.88
C ALA A 354 -7.19 15.35 8.13
N MET A 355 -8.03 15.65 7.12
CA MET A 355 -8.66 14.65 6.26
C MET A 355 -7.62 13.85 5.45
N LEU A 356 -6.69 14.52 4.76
CA LEU A 356 -5.68 13.86 3.94
C LEU A 356 -4.77 12.93 4.76
N LYS A 357 -4.38 13.35 5.97
CA LYS A 357 -3.62 12.50 6.89
C LYS A 357 -4.42 11.26 7.31
N ARG A 358 -5.69 11.44 7.66
CA ARG A 358 -6.57 10.33 8.05
C ARG A 358 -6.77 9.36 6.89
N TRP A 359 -7.10 9.85 5.70
CA TRP A 359 -7.24 9.03 4.49
C TRP A 359 -5.97 8.25 4.17
N HIS A 360 -4.80 8.88 4.29
CA HIS A 360 -3.51 8.19 4.14
C HIS A 360 -3.30 7.06 5.14
N GLN A 361 -3.78 7.20 6.38
CA GLN A 361 -3.65 6.17 7.43
C GLN A 361 -4.69 5.05 7.30
N GLU A 362 -5.91 5.40 6.93
CA GLU A 362 -7.05 4.47 6.80
C GLU A 362 -6.98 3.63 5.52
N ASP A 363 -6.33 4.16 4.47
CA ASP A 363 -6.04 3.48 3.20
C ASP A 363 -4.51 3.49 2.91
N PRO A 364 -3.77 2.49 3.46
CA PRO A 364 -2.32 2.37 3.31
C PRO A 364 -1.89 2.06 1.87
N VAL A 365 -0.61 2.32 1.56
CA VAL A 365 -0.07 2.10 0.20
C VAL A 365 -0.27 0.67 -0.29
N SER A 366 -1.02 0.53 -1.37
CA SER A 366 -1.35 -0.74 -2.02
C SER A 366 -0.28 -1.19 -3.03
N ALA A 367 -0.35 -2.45 -3.49
CA ALA A 367 0.51 -2.95 -4.57
C ALA A 367 0.23 -2.23 -5.90
N LYS A 368 -1.06 -1.95 -6.16
CA LYS A 368 -1.58 -1.16 -7.28
C LYS A 368 -0.94 0.21 -7.36
N GLU A 369 -0.86 0.93 -6.25
CA GLU A 369 -0.19 2.23 -6.22
C GLU A 369 1.31 2.16 -6.45
N ARG A 370 2.00 1.14 -5.92
CA ARG A 370 3.43 0.95 -6.18
C ARG A 370 3.71 0.70 -7.65
N GLN A 371 2.95 -0.21 -8.29
CA GLN A 371 3.05 -0.46 -9.72
C GLN A 371 2.76 0.81 -10.53
N ARG A 372 1.74 1.56 -10.13
CA ARG A 372 1.41 2.83 -10.78
C ARG A 372 2.55 3.85 -10.62
N ASN A 373 3.15 3.97 -9.44
CA ASN A 373 4.31 4.84 -9.19
C ASN A 373 5.52 4.44 -10.05
N ASP A 374 5.73 3.14 -10.27
CA ASP A 374 6.75 2.61 -11.19
C ASP A 374 6.48 2.98 -12.65
N ALA A 375 5.25 2.76 -13.12
CA ALA A 375 4.84 3.11 -14.48
C ALA A 375 4.95 4.62 -14.73
N VAL A 376 4.54 5.44 -13.77
CA VAL A 376 4.68 6.90 -13.84
C VAL A 376 6.16 7.30 -13.84
N TYR A 377 7.00 6.68 -13.00
CA TYR A 377 8.44 6.93 -13.01
C TYR A 377 9.08 6.61 -14.37
N GLN A 378 8.76 5.45 -14.96
CA GLN A 378 9.23 5.10 -16.30
C GLN A 378 8.73 6.10 -17.36
N PHE A 379 7.53 6.67 -17.16
CA PHE A 379 6.92 7.62 -18.08
C PHE A 379 7.52 9.03 -18.00
N GLN A 380 7.68 9.62 -16.81
CA GLN A 380 8.10 11.02 -16.62
C GLN A 380 9.40 11.20 -15.82
N GLY A 381 9.97 10.17 -15.21
CA GLY A 381 11.32 10.19 -14.62
C GLY A 381 11.43 10.69 -13.18
N ASN A 382 10.32 10.87 -12.46
CA ASN A 382 10.32 11.16 -11.02
C ASN A 382 9.30 10.30 -10.28
N ARG A 383 9.52 10.12 -8.97
CA ARG A 383 8.71 9.28 -8.08
C ARG A 383 7.72 10.10 -7.26
N ASN A 384 6.65 9.47 -6.79
CA ASN A 384 5.88 9.96 -5.66
C ASN A 384 6.50 9.43 -4.35
N PRO A 385 7.18 10.30 -3.56
CA PRO A 385 7.86 9.87 -2.34
C PRO A 385 6.91 9.36 -1.27
N TYR A 386 5.62 9.72 -1.30
CA TYR A 386 4.64 9.28 -0.32
C TYR A 386 4.07 7.90 -0.60
N ILE A 387 4.33 7.36 -1.80
CA ILE A 387 4.07 5.95 -2.14
C ILE A 387 5.29 5.11 -1.76
N ASP A 388 6.49 5.59 -2.06
CA ASP A 388 7.74 4.87 -1.73
C ASP A 388 8.06 4.88 -0.23
N HIS A 389 7.76 5.99 0.44
CA HIS A 389 8.03 6.25 1.86
C HIS A 389 6.81 6.89 2.52
N PRO A 390 5.74 6.11 2.81
CA PRO A 390 4.52 6.62 3.43
C PRO A 390 4.78 7.32 4.77
N GLU A 391 5.82 6.91 5.51
CA GLU A 391 6.25 7.55 6.75
C GLU A 391 6.63 9.03 6.59
N TYR A 392 6.95 9.50 5.38
CA TYR A 392 7.26 10.92 5.15
C TYR A 392 6.07 11.84 5.39
N VAL A 393 4.83 11.33 5.30
CA VAL A 393 3.65 12.14 5.64
C VAL A 393 3.69 12.55 7.12
N SER A 394 3.98 11.61 8.03
CA SER A 394 4.09 11.90 9.46
C SER A 394 5.31 12.76 9.77
N GLN A 395 6.44 12.50 9.11
CA GLN A 395 7.67 13.24 9.34
C GLN A 395 7.58 14.70 8.89
N ILE A 396 6.74 15.03 7.89
CA ILE A 396 6.56 16.41 7.40
C ILE A 396 5.43 17.14 8.13
N TRP A 397 4.24 16.52 8.22
CA TRP A 397 3.03 17.20 8.70
C TRP A 397 2.59 16.81 10.12
N GLY A 398 3.19 15.79 10.71
CA GLY A 398 2.93 15.34 12.08
C GLY A 398 1.54 14.73 12.30
N TYR A 399 1.48 13.70 13.14
CA TYR A 399 0.26 13.19 13.76
C TYR A 399 0.58 12.26 14.92
#